data_AF-A0A4Q8D0H4-F1
#
_entry.id   AF-A0A4Q8D0H4-F1
#
_cell.length_a   1.000
_cell.length_b   1.000
_cell.length_c   1.000
_cell.angle_alpha   90.00
_cell.angle_beta   90.00
_cell.angle_gamma   90.00
#
_symmetry.space_group_name_H-M   'P 1'
#
loop_
_entity.id
_entity.type
_entity.pdbx_description
1 polymer ?
#
loop_
_entity_poly.entity_id
_entity_poly.type
_entity_poly.pdbx_seq_one_letter_code
_entity_poly.pdbx_strand_id
1 'polypeptide(L)'
;MTLTPAHWITPDGDQLEVQTSHIASVIADPARFGVTEGWLRSMYAEHGEAERFGCEGRARAAIIHELVLKGWIRTRRYIRPATYWSLTVDELDDSARRRLREWVGRERQADRLKNTTEVRIQVLDPGELIKGEVAELEGWL
;
A
#
# COMPACT_ATOMS: atom_id res chain seq x y z
N MET A 1 8.80 -7.94 -18.22
CA MET A 1 9.11 -6.92 -17.20
C MET A 1 8.82 -7.54 -15.85
N THR A 2 9.81 -7.67 -14.97
CA THR A 2 9.57 -8.16 -13.61
C THR A 2 8.91 -7.04 -12.81
N LEU A 3 7.74 -7.30 -12.24
CA LEU A 3 7.08 -6.34 -11.37
C LEU A 3 7.93 -6.12 -10.12
N THR A 4 8.01 -4.87 -9.69
CA THR A 4 8.66 -4.58 -8.41
C THR A 4 7.74 -5.06 -7.29
N PRO A 5 8.29 -5.68 -6.23
CA PRO A 5 7.51 -6.15 -5.10
C PRO A 5 6.55 -5.09 -4.56
N ALA A 6 5.30 -5.51 -4.34
CA ALA A 6 4.23 -4.66 -3.85
C ALA A 6 3.22 -5.54 -3.10
N HIS A 7 2.65 -4.99 -2.03
CA HIS A 7 1.69 -5.72 -1.21
C HIS A 7 0.54 -4.83 -0.78
N TRP A 8 -0.55 -5.50 -0.44
CA TRP A 8 -1.53 -5.01 0.52
C TRP A 8 -1.30 -5.74 1.84
N ILE A 9 -1.33 -5.02 2.96
CA ILE A 9 -1.41 -5.63 4.29
C ILE A 9 -2.83 -5.41 4.78
N THR A 10 -3.49 -6.49 5.18
CA THR A 10 -4.88 -6.46 5.66
C THR A 10 -4.94 -5.78 7.04
N PRO A 11 -6.13 -5.31 7.47
CA PRO A 11 -6.34 -4.83 8.83
C PRO A 11 -5.94 -5.86 9.91
N ASP A 12 -6.02 -7.16 9.61
CA ASP A 12 -5.65 -8.22 10.56
C ASP A 12 -4.13 -8.55 10.53
N GLY A 13 -3.40 -8.08 9.52
CA GLY A 13 -1.94 -8.21 9.42
C GLY A 13 -1.43 -9.20 8.36
N ASP A 14 -2.33 -9.82 7.60
CA ASP A 14 -1.98 -10.69 6.48
C ASP A 14 -1.40 -9.89 5.32
N GLN A 15 -0.40 -10.45 4.64
CA GLN A 15 0.26 -9.83 3.49
C GLN A 15 -0.23 -10.46 2.19
N LEU A 16 -0.76 -9.63 1.28
CA LEU A 16 -1.24 -10.03 -0.03
C LEU A 16 -0.28 -9.53 -1.10
N GLU A 17 0.29 -10.45 -1.88
CA GLU A 17 1.14 -10.08 -3.02
C GLU A 17 0.34 -9.45 -4.16
N VAL A 18 0.87 -8.36 -4.70
CA VAL A 18 0.30 -7.67 -5.85
C VAL A 18 0.93 -8.23 -7.14
N GLN A 19 0.11 -8.90 -7.95
CA GLN A 19 0.55 -9.57 -9.17
C GLN A 19 0.60 -8.67 -10.41
N THR A 20 -0.03 -7.49 -10.38
CA THR A 20 -0.04 -6.57 -11.54
C THR A 20 -0.02 -5.12 -11.07
N SER A 21 -1.05 -4.73 -10.33
CA SER A 21 -1.14 -3.43 -9.69
C SER A 21 -2.03 -3.53 -8.45
N HIS A 22 -1.90 -2.59 -7.52
CA HIS A 22 -2.73 -2.54 -6.32
C HIS A 22 -4.21 -2.54 -6.67
N ILE A 23 -4.61 -1.74 -7.67
CA ILE A 23 -6.01 -1.64 -8.11
C ILE A 23 -6.49 -2.89 -8.84
N ALA A 24 -5.63 -3.55 -9.63
CA ALA A 24 -5.99 -4.81 -10.28
C ALA A 24 -6.30 -5.90 -9.24
N SER A 25 -5.60 -5.90 -8.10
CA SER A 25 -5.86 -6.82 -7.00
C SER A 25 -7.25 -6.59 -6.38
N VAL A 26 -7.65 -5.32 -6.22
CA VAL A 26 -8.96 -4.92 -5.69
C VAL A 26 -10.08 -5.26 -6.67
N ILE A 27 -9.88 -5.02 -7.97
CA ILE A 27 -10.87 -5.33 -9.01
C ILE A 27 -11.06 -6.85 -9.17
N ALA A 28 -9.98 -7.63 -9.04
CA ALA A 28 -10.03 -9.08 -9.18
C ALA A 28 -10.82 -9.76 -8.06
N ASP A 29 -10.79 -9.22 -6.85
CA ASP A 29 -11.52 -9.75 -5.69
C ASP A 29 -12.06 -8.61 -4.79
N PRO A 30 -13.09 -7.87 -5.22
CA PRO A 30 -13.59 -6.71 -4.48
C PRO A 30 -14.08 -7.05 -3.07
N ALA A 31 -14.68 -8.24 -2.92
CA ALA A 31 -15.26 -8.71 -1.66
C ALA A 31 -14.19 -8.86 -0.57
N ARG A 32 -12.98 -9.31 -0.92
CA ARG A 32 -11.85 -9.39 0.01
C ARG A 32 -11.44 -8.03 0.58
N PHE A 33 -11.64 -6.96 -0.18
CA PHE A 33 -11.36 -5.59 0.25
C PHE A 33 -12.57 -4.91 0.91
N GLY A 34 -13.67 -5.64 1.11
CA GLY A 34 -14.90 -5.08 1.69
C GLY A 34 -15.57 -4.05 0.79
N VAL A 35 -15.42 -4.19 -0.53
CA VAL A 35 -16.03 -3.33 -1.55
C VAL A 35 -16.75 -4.17 -2.60
N THR A 36 -17.53 -3.52 -3.46
CA THR A 36 -18.27 -4.19 -4.54
C THR A 36 -17.79 -3.70 -5.90
N GLU A 37 -17.98 -4.51 -6.94
CA GLU A 37 -17.72 -4.08 -8.31
C GLU A 37 -18.55 -2.83 -8.68
N GLY A 38 -19.81 -2.77 -8.23
CA GLY A 38 -20.68 -1.61 -8.44
C GLY A 38 -20.09 -0.33 -7.84
N TRP A 39 -19.59 -0.40 -6.60
CA TRP A 39 -18.89 0.72 -5.96
C TRP A 39 -17.61 1.11 -6.69
N LEU A 40 -16.79 0.13 -7.13
CA LEU A 40 -15.59 0.43 -7.91
C LEU A 40 -15.94 1.15 -9.21
N ARG A 41 -16.98 0.70 -9.92
CA ARG A 41 -17.44 1.33 -11.17
C ARG A 41 -17.98 2.74 -10.93
N SER A 42 -18.71 2.97 -9.84
CA SER A 42 -19.20 4.32 -9.51
C SER A 42 -18.04 5.27 -9.23
N MET A 43 -17.02 4.84 -8.47
CA MET A 43 -15.81 5.64 -8.24
C MET A 43 -15.13 6.07 -9.55
N TYR A 44 -14.96 5.14 -10.50
CA TYR A 44 -14.42 5.49 -11.82
C TYR A 44 -15.32 6.47 -12.59
N ALA A 45 -16.64 6.30 -12.54
CA ALA A 45 -17.58 7.19 -13.20
C ALA A 45 -17.60 8.61 -12.61
N GLU A 46 -17.59 8.74 -11.27
CA GLU A 46 -17.59 10.02 -10.55
C GLU A 46 -16.37 10.88 -10.87
N HIS A 47 -15.24 10.25 -11.17
CA HIS A 47 -14.02 10.94 -11.59
C HIS A 47 -13.90 11.17 -13.11
N GLY A 48 -14.91 10.78 -13.89
CA GLY A 48 -14.90 10.89 -15.36
C GLY A 48 -13.99 9.86 -16.04
N GLU A 49 -13.71 8.75 -15.37
CA GLU A 49 -12.75 7.71 -15.79
C GLU A 49 -13.43 6.37 -16.09
N ALA A 50 -14.76 6.34 -16.33
CA ALA A 50 -15.54 5.11 -16.55
C ALA A 50 -14.99 4.23 -17.68
N GLU A 51 -14.65 4.83 -18.83
CA GLU A 51 -14.04 4.16 -19.99
C GLU A 51 -12.61 3.64 -19.72
N ARG A 52 -12.02 4.02 -18.58
CA ARG A 52 -10.64 3.71 -18.17
C ARG A 52 -10.60 2.87 -16.89
N PHE A 53 -11.63 2.06 -16.67
CA PHE A 53 -11.72 1.17 -15.50
C PHE A 53 -10.45 0.32 -15.33
N GLY A 54 -9.87 0.35 -14.13
CA GLY A 54 -8.63 -0.35 -13.80
C GLY A 54 -7.32 0.36 -14.18
N CYS A 55 -7.39 1.49 -14.89
CA CYS A 55 -6.21 2.28 -15.23
C CYS A 55 -5.75 3.19 -14.08
N GLU A 56 -4.51 3.67 -14.19
CA GLU A 56 -4.00 4.79 -13.39
C GLU A 56 -4.83 6.06 -13.64
N GLY A 57 -5.10 6.82 -12.57
CA GLY A 57 -6.00 7.97 -12.62
C GLY A 57 -6.42 8.42 -11.21
N ARG A 58 -7.33 9.39 -11.16
CA ARG A 58 -7.88 9.94 -9.92
C ARG A 58 -8.76 8.93 -9.20
N ALA A 59 -9.55 8.14 -9.93
CA ALA A 59 -10.40 7.12 -9.34
C ALA A 59 -9.58 6.06 -8.59
N ARG A 60 -8.47 5.62 -9.19
CA ARG A 60 -7.53 4.71 -8.53
C ARG A 60 -6.98 5.30 -7.23
N ALA A 61 -6.57 6.57 -7.26
CA ALA A 61 -6.03 7.23 -6.07
C ALA A 61 -7.08 7.30 -4.95
N ALA A 62 -8.32 7.65 -5.30
CA ALA A 62 -9.44 7.70 -4.36
C ALA A 62 -9.77 6.31 -3.78
N ILE A 63 -9.84 5.26 -4.62
CA ILE A 63 -10.09 3.89 -4.16
C ILE A 63 -8.99 3.42 -3.20
N ILE A 64 -7.72 3.64 -3.54
CA ILE A 64 -6.60 3.28 -2.65
C ILE A 64 -6.70 4.04 -1.32
N HIS A 65 -7.03 5.33 -1.37
CA HIS A 65 -7.21 6.17 -0.18
C HIS A 65 -8.32 5.60 0.72
N GLU A 66 -9.50 5.30 0.17
CA GLU A 66 -10.62 4.70 0.90
C GLU A 66 -10.27 3.36 1.54
N LEU A 67 -9.47 2.52 0.87
CA LEU A 67 -9.01 1.26 1.46
C LEU A 67 -8.03 1.51 2.61
N VAL A 68 -7.14 2.48 2.48
CA VAL A 68 -6.20 2.81 3.54
C VAL A 68 -6.94 3.33 4.77
N LEU A 69 -7.93 4.21 4.62
CA LEU A 69 -8.83 4.66 5.70
C LEU A 69 -9.59 3.51 6.39
N LYS A 70 -9.76 2.37 5.72
CA LYS A 70 -10.35 1.15 6.28
C LYS A 70 -9.31 0.25 6.96
N GLY A 71 -8.11 0.77 7.23
CA GLY A 71 -7.04 0.07 7.92
C GLY A 71 -6.13 -0.80 7.03
N TRP A 72 -6.29 -0.75 5.70
CA TRP A 72 -5.35 -1.42 4.81
C TRP A 72 -4.04 -0.65 4.72
N ILE A 73 -2.91 -1.37 4.62
CA ILE A 73 -1.62 -0.73 4.36
C ILE A 73 -1.16 -1.09 2.95
N ARG A 74 -0.84 -0.07 2.17
CA ARG A 74 -0.26 -0.25 0.84
C ARG A 74 1.26 -0.26 0.92
N THR A 75 1.92 -1.25 0.35
CA THR A 75 3.39 -1.26 0.20
C THR A 75 3.79 -1.32 -1.27
N ARG A 76 4.83 -0.57 -1.65
CA ARG A 76 5.36 -0.56 -3.01
C ARG A 76 6.85 -0.31 -3.02
N ARG A 77 7.61 -1.17 -3.69
CA ARG A 77 9.03 -0.95 -3.98
C ARG A 77 9.19 -0.09 -5.23
N TYR A 78 9.91 1.01 -5.10
CA TYR A 78 10.38 1.85 -6.19
C TYR A 78 11.85 1.53 -6.48
N ILE A 79 12.25 1.56 -7.75
CA ILE A 79 13.64 1.31 -8.17
C ILE A 79 14.27 2.56 -8.81
N ARG A 80 13.47 3.39 -9.49
CA ARG A 80 13.92 4.60 -10.19
C ARG A 80 13.03 5.79 -9.80
N PRO A 81 13.59 7.01 -9.65
CA PRO A 81 15.01 7.37 -9.80
C PRO A 81 15.90 6.93 -8.63
N ALA A 82 15.32 6.50 -7.51
CA ALA A 82 16.03 5.92 -6.37
C ALA A 82 15.30 4.65 -5.90
N THR A 83 16.04 3.75 -5.22
CA THR A 83 15.45 2.55 -4.63
C THR A 83 14.97 2.83 -3.22
N TYR A 84 13.67 2.74 -3.00
CA TYR A 84 13.05 2.89 -1.69
C TYR A 84 11.74 2.11 -1.62
N TRP A 85 11.25 1.84 -0.42
CA TRP A 85 9.91 1.34 -0.19
C TRP A 85 8.98 2.49 0.20
N SER A 86 7.81 2.55 -0.42
CA SER A 86 6.73 3.44 -0.02
C SER A 86 5.66 2.64 0.67
N LEU A 87 5.28 3.10 1.86
CA LEU A 87 4.19 2.60 2.67
C LEU A 87 3.12 3.69 2.74
N THR A 88 1.86 3.32 2.64
CA THR A 88 0.73 4.24 2.86
C THR A 88 -0.16 3.64 3.94
N VAL A 89 -0.34 4.37 5.03
CA VAL A 89 -1.13 4.01 6.21
C VAL A 89 -2.11 5.13 6.51
N ASP A 90 -3.20 4.81 7.21
CA ASP A 90 -4.15 5.82 7.67
C ASP A 90 -3.52 6.64 8.80
N GLU A 91 -3.41 6.01 9.96
CA GLU A 91 -2.68 6.49 11.14
C GLU A 91 -1.49 5.58 11.44
N LEU A 92 -0.49 6.11 12.15
CA LEU A 92 0.67 5.34 12.64
C LEU A 92 0.53 4.96 14.13
N ASP A 93 -0.60 4.35 14.45
CA ASP A 93 -0.93 3.80 15.76
C ASP A 93 -0.16 2.50 16.08
N ASP A 94 -0.35 1.95 17.29
CA ASP A 94 0.31 0.72 17.72
C ASP A 94 -0.05 -0.50 16.83
N SER A 95 -1.25 -0.50 16.25
CA SER A 95 -1.71 -1.57 15.37
C SER A 95 -0.99 -1.54 14.01
N ALA A 96 -0.91 -0.37 13.37
CA ALA A 96 -0.16 -0.15 12.14
C ALA A 96 1.32 -0.44 12.34
N ARG A 97 1.90 0.07 13.44
CA ARG A 97 3.29 -0.20 13.85
C ARG A 97 3.61 -1.68 13.96
N ARG A 98 2.75 -2.45 14.66
CA ARG A 98 2.89 -3.91 14.75
C ARG A 98 2.87 -4.57 13.37
N ARG A 99 1.89 -4.25 12.52
CA ARG A 99 1.78 -4.82 11.16
C ARG A 99 2.99 -4.46 10.29
N LEU A 100 3.52 -3.25 10.42
CA LEU A 100 4.72 -2.81 9.72
C LEU A 100 5.98 -3.53 10.21
N ARG A 101 6.14 -3.78 11.52
CA ARG A 101 7.23 -4.63 12.05
C ARG A 101 7.19 -6.03 11.47
N GLU A 102 6.02 -6.65 11.46
CA GLU A 102 5.85 -8.00 10.89
C GLU A 102 6.21 -8.02 9.40
N TRP A 103 5.77 -7.00 8.65
CA TRP A 103 6.14 -6.81 7.26
C TRP A 103 7.66 -6.64 7.08
N VAL A 104 8.32 -5.80 7.89
CA VAL A 104 9.79 -5.65 7.86
C VAL A 104 10.49 -6.99 8.09
N GLY A 105 10.04 -7.77 9.08
CA GLY A 105 10.57 -9.10 9.36
C GLY A 105 10.46 -10.05 8.16
N ARG A 106 9.28 -10.11 7.51
CA ARG A 106 9.04 -10.93 6.31
C ARG A 106 9.92 -10.50 5.14
N GLU A 107 10.00 -9.21 4.87
CA GLU A 107 10.77 -8.70 3.74
C GLU A 107 12.29 -8.80 3.95
N ARG A 108 12.77 -8.77 5.20
CA ARG A 108 14.17 -9.10 5.53
C ARG A 108 14.48 -10.57 5.28
N GLN A 109 13.60 -11.48 5.73
CA GLN A 109 13.76 -12.92 5.47
C GLN A 109 13.78 -13.24 3.97
N ALA A 110 13.06 -12.44 3.16
CA ALA A 110 13.06 -12.55 1.71
C ALA A 110 14.22 -11.80 1.00
N ASP A 111 15.18 -11.22 1.73
CA ASP A 111 16.30 -10.40 1.23
C ASP A 111 15.84 -9.19 0.36
N ARG A 112 14.66 -8.65 0.68
CA ARG A 112 14.07 -7.48 -0.01
C ARG A 112 14.24 -6.17 0.78
N LEU A 113 14.56 -6.27 2.06
CA LEU A 113 14.93 -5.16 2.94
C LEU A 113 16.29 -5.41 3.59
N LYS A 114 17.12 -4.36 3.59
CA LYS A 114 18.37 -4.26 4.35
C LYS A 114 18.25 -3.11 5.33
N ASN A 115 19.14 -3.06 6.33
CA ASN A 115 19.17 -1.99 7.33
C ASN A 115 19.23 -0.60 6.70
N THR A 116 19.97 -0.45 5.60
CA THR A 116 20.15 0.80 4.84
C THR A 116 19.08 1.03 3.77
N THR A 117 18.02 0.21 3.73
CA THR A 117 16.96 0.42 2.75
C THR A 117 16.11 1.60 3.17
N GLU A 118 16.00 2.61 2.32
CA GLU A 118 15.10 3.74 2.55
C GLU A 118 13.64 3.28 2.54
N VAL A 119 12.90 3.69 3.54
CA VAL A 119 11.46 3.50 3.68
C VAL A 119 10.81 4.86 3.87
N ARG A 120 9.69 5.06 3.17
CA ARG A 120 8.88 6.27 3.23
C ARG A 120 7.47 5.89 3.65
N ILE A 121 7.04 6.35 4.81
CA ILE A 121 5.71 6.10 5.34
C ILE A 121 4.88 7.36 5.12
N GLN A 122 3.89 7.27 4.24
CA GLN A 122 2.88 8.29 4.06
C GLN A 122 1.70 7.98 4.99
N VAL A 123 1.50 8.85 5.98
CA VAL A 123 0.41 8.78 6.96
C VAL A 123 -0.70 9.72 6.48
N LEU A 124 -1.91 9.22 6.26
CA LEU A 124 -3.01 10.03 5.72
C LEU A 124 -3.57 11.03 6.75
N ASP A 125 -3.69 10.61 8.01
CA ASP A 125 -4.05 11.48 9.14
C ASP A 125 -2.90 11.45 10.15
N PRO A 126 -2.13 12.55 10.31
CA PRO A 126 -2.44 13.95 9.99
C PRO A 126 -1.99 14.47 8.62
N GLY A 127 -1.59 13.60 7.69
CA GLY A 127 -1.06 14.00 6.38
C GLY A 127 0.45 14.25 6.43
N GLU A 128 1.19 13.28 6.97
CA GLU A 128 2.63 13.35 7.19
C GLU A 128 3.40 12.38 6.29
N LEU A 129 4.64 12.75 5.95
CA LEU A 129 5.60 11.86 5.29
C LEU A 129 6.82 11.63 6.17
N ILE A 130 6.90 10.45 6.76
CA ILE A 130 8.07 9.99 7.52
C ILE A 130 9.04 9.30 6.55
N LYS A 131 10.33 9.61 6.67
CA LYS A 131 11.40 8.99 5.88
C LYS A 131 12.52 8.55 6.79
N GLY A 132 13.08 7.39 6.52
CA GLY A 132 14.24 6.87 7.22
C GLY A 132 14.71 5.55 6.64
N GLU A 133 15.83 5.06 7.12
CA GLU A 133 16.29 3.71 6.82
C GLU A 133 15.58 2.68 7.72
N VAL A 134 15.51 1.41 7.30
CA VAL A 134 14.87 0.35 8.11
C VAL A 134 15.46 0.31 9.53
N ALA A 135 16.77 0.47 9.70
CA ALA A 135 17.41 0.46 11.02
C ALA A 135 16.99 1.62 11.92
N GLU A 136 16.68 2.78 11.34
CA GLU A 136 16.22 3.96 12.08
C GLU A 136 14.76 3.80 12.50
N LEU A 137 13.95 3.24 11.59
CA LEU A 137 12.52 3.07 11.81
C LEU A 137 12.18 1.89 12.74
N GLU A 138 13.06 0.89 12.90
CA GLU A 138 12.85 -0.21 13.86
C GLU A 138 12.79 0.27 15.31
N GLY A 139 13.44 1.38 15.66
CA GLY A 139 13.31 1.98 17.00
C GLY A 139 11.95 2.64 17.24
N TRP A 140 11.18 2.87 16.18
CA TRP A 140 9.91 3.60 16.18
C TRP A 140 8.70 2.72 15.87
N LEU A 141 8.88 1.73 14.99
CA LEU A 141 7.87 0.75 14.62
C LEU A 141 7.65 -0.20 15.77
#